data_AF-A0A2E4YRB6-F1
#
_entry.id   AF-A0A2E4YRB6-F1
#
_cell.length_a   1.000
_cell.length_b   1.000
_cell.length_c   1.000
_cell.angle_alpha   90.00
_cell.angle_beta   90.00
_cell.angle_gamma   90.00
#
_symmetry.space_group_name_H-M   'P 1'
#
loop_
_entity.id
_entity.type
_entity.pdbx_description
1 polymer ?
#
loop_
_entity_poly.entity_id
_entity_poly.type
_entity_poly.pdbx_seq_one_letter_code
_entity_poly.pdbx_strand_id
1 'polypeptide(L)'
;MGENMSGWDAAQNNWDPYYTFKMDDIAVVTNDAASADSACELLNVVPNPYYAYSNYEQDKLDNIVKITNLPHVCTIDIYTVNGMLVRKYKKDSPVTYIDWDLKNYANIPIASGVYLIHIKVEGGCERVLKWFGVLRPPDLDTF
;
A
#
# COMPACT_ATOMS: atom_id res chain seq x y z
N MET A 1 -11.28 -19.51 72.89
CA MET A 1 -11.03 -18.20 72.25
C MET A 1 -11.10 -18.43 70.74
N GLY A 2 -12.19 -17.97 70.13
CA GLY A 2 -12.49 -17.81 68.70
C GLY A 2 -11.82 -18.69 67.63
N GLU A 3 -12.44 -19.83 67.30
CA GLU A 3 -12.30 -20.45 65.97
C GLU A 3 -13.30 -19.79 65.03
N ASN A 4 -12.92 -18.66 64.42
CA ASN A 4 -13.56 -18.00 63.25
C ASN A 4 -12.93 -16.61 63.04
N MET A 5 -11.66 -16.56 62.65
CA MET A 5 -11.05 -15.33 62.14
C MET A 5 -10.91 -15.43 60.62
N SER A 6 -11.98 -15.06 59.91
CA SER A 6 -12.06 -15.00 58.44
C SER A 6 -11.32 -13.77 57.89
N GLY A 7 -10.01 -13.68 58.14
CA GLY A 7 -9.20 -12.55 57.69
C GLY A 7 -7.71 -12.82 57.55
N TRP A 8 -7.27 -14.08 57.74
CA TRP A 8 -5.89 -14.49 57.48
C TRP A 8 -5.84 -15.34 56.22
N ASP A 9 -6.36 -14.80 55.12
CA ASP A 9 -5.99 -15.32 53.81
C ASP A 9 -4.47 -15.25 53.70
N ALA A 10 -3.82 -16.38 53.46
CA ALA A 10 -2.38 -16.44 53.28
C ALA A 10 -1.96 -15.38 52.27
N ALA A 11 -0.99 -14.54 52.62
CA ALA A 11 -0.52 -13.49 51.72
C ALA A 11 -0.17 -14.12 50.36
N GLN A 12 -0.83 -13.68 49.28
CA GLN A 12 -0.67 -14.27 47.94
C GLN A 12 0.79 -14.32 47.48
N ASN A 13 1.63 -13.44 48.03
CA ASN A 13 3.06 -13.41 47.81
C ASN A 13 3.84 -13.28 49.14
N ASN A 14 3.42 -13.99 50.19
CA ASN A 14 4.18 -14.11 51.44
C ASN A 14 4.69 -12.78 52.06
N TRP A 15 3.89 -11.71 51.95
CA TRP A 15 4.22 -10.35 52.40
C TRP A 15 5.35 -9.65 51.62
N ASP A 16 5.86 -10.27 50.56
CA ASP A 16 6.81 -9.66 49.63
C ASP A 16 6.09 -8.70 48.67
N PRO A 17 6.74 -7.59 48.25
CA PRO A 17 6.16 -6.62 47.33
C PRO A 17 5.69 -7.28 46.03
N TYR A 18 4.42 -7.06 45.69
CA TYR A 18 3.80 -7.56 44.48
C TYR A 18 3.66 -6.43 43.46
N TYR A 19 4.40 -6.51 42.36
CA TYR A 19 4.27 -5.57 41.23
C TYR A 19 3.52 -6.26 40.09
N THR A 20 2.53 -5.56 39.54
CA THR A 20 1.83 -5.99 38.33
C THR A 20 1.95 -4.90 37.29
N PHE A 21 2.29 -5.28 36.07
CA PHE A 21 2.28 -4.41 34.90
C PHE A 21 1.14 -4.86 33.98
N LYS A 22 0.32 -3.92 33.53
CA LYS A 22 -0.70 -4.16 32.51
C LYS A 22 -0.21 -3.59 31.19
N MET A 23 -0.46 -4.32 30.09
CA MET A 23 -0.08 -3.93 28.73
C MET A 23 -1.30 -3.68 27.83
N ASP A 24 -2.50 -3.62 28.42
CA ASP A 24 -3.77 -3.50 27.69
C ASP A 24 -3.79 -2.23 26.81
N ASP A 25 -3.15 -1.15 27.27
CA ASP A 25 -3.07 0.13 26.56
C ASP A 25 -2.10 0.13 25.36
N ILE A 26 -1.27 -0.91 25.20
CA ILE A 26 -0.27 -1.06 24.12
C ILE A 26 -0.55 -2.32 23.29
N ALA A 27 -1.69 -2.97 23.52
CA ALA A 27 -2.07 -4.16 22.77
C ALA A 27 -2.33 -3.84 21.29
N VAL A 28 -2.04 -4.80 20.41
CA VAL A 28 -2.36 -4.67 18.98
C VAL A 28 -3.88 -4.61 18.82
N VAL A 29 -4.37 -3.51 18.24
CA VAL A 29 -5.76 -3.36 17.85
C VAL A 29 -5.90 -3.85 16.42
N THR A 30 -6.79 -4.83 16.21
CA THR A 30 -7.16 -5.29 14.87
C THR A 30 -8.39 -4.54 14.38
N ASN A 31 -8.50 -4.35 13.06
CA ASN A 31 -9.67 -3.73 12.42
C ASN A 31 -9.92 -2.27 12.86
N ASP A 32 -8.85 -1.51 13.07
CA ASP A 32 -8.93 -0.07 13.34
C ASP A 32 -9.01 0.73 12.03
N ALA A 33 -10.09 1.50 11.89
CA ALA A 33 -10.34 2.27 10.67
C ALA A 33 -9.35 3.42 10.47
N ALA A 34 -8.96 4.11 11.55
CA ALA A 34 -8.02 5.23 11.46
C ALA A 34 -6.62 4.78 11.00
N SER A 35 -6.16 3.63 11.50
CA SER A 35 -4.91 3.01 11.05
C SER A 35 -4.99 2.54 9.60
N ALA A 36 -6.15 2.01 9.17
CA ALA A 36 -6.38 1.64 7.78
C ALA A 36 -6.28 2.87 6.86
N ASP A 37 -6.96 3.97 7.19
CA ASP A 37 -6.89 5.22 6.41
C ASP A 37 -5.45 5.75 6.31
N SER A 38 -4.74 5.78 7.43
CA SER A 38 -3.33 6.19 7.48
C SER A 38 -2.42 5.32 6.62
N ALA A 39 -2.64 3.99 6.62
CA ALA A 39 -1.90 3.08 5.76
C ALA A 39 -2.20 3.33 4.27
N CYS A 40 -3.43 3.71 3.95
CA CYS A 40 -3.85 4.01 2.58
C CYS A 40 -3.23 5.29 2.05
N GLU A 41 -2.92 6.25 2.92
CA GLU A 41 -2.13 7.45 2.60
C GLU A 41 -0.67 7.15 2.18
N LEU A 42 -0.18 5.92 2.39
CA LEU A 42 1.14 5.51 1.91
C LEU A 42 1.16 5.06 0.44
N LEU A 43 0.01 4.64 -0.11
CA LEU A 43 -0.08 4.18 -1.50
C LEU A 43 0.40 5.27 -2.48
N ASN A 44 1.35 4.95 -3.35
CA ASN A 44 1.93 5.96 -4.23
C ASN A 44 2.26 5.42 -5.62
N VAL A 45 2.60 6.32 -6.53
CA VAL A 45 3.09 6.01 -7.87
C VAL A 45 4.37 6.79 -8.15
N VAL A 46 5.41 6.10 -8.61
CA VAL A 46 6.75 6.66 -8.81
C VAL A 46 7.36 6.21 -10.15
N PRO A 47 8.10 7.09 -10.85
CA PRO A 47 8.21 8.52 -10.58
C PRO A 47 6.90 9.25 -10.96
N ASN A 48 6.60 10.33 -10.23
CA ASN A 48 5.49 11.22 -10.51
C ASN A 48 5.93 12.67 -10.26
N PRO A 49 6.14 13.49 -11.31
CA PRO A 49 5.91 13.18 -12.72
C PRO A 49 6.93 12.21 -13.33
N TYR A 50 6.52 11.47 -14.36
CA TYR A 50 7.43 10.69 -15.21
C TYR A 50 7.88 11.53 -16.42
N TYR A 51 9.19 11.74 -16.56
CA TYR A 51 9.77 12.54 -17.64
C TYR A 51 10.66 11.66 -18.54
N ALA A 52 10.02 10.81 -19.34
CA ALA A 52 10.66 9.99 -20.37
C ALA A 52 11.83 9.11 -19.89
N TYR A 53 11.94 8.90 -18.58
CA TYR A 53 12.99 8.14 -17.93
C TYR A 53 12.58 7.77 -16.50
N SER A 54 13.04 6.62 -16.05
CA SER A 54 12.96 6.15 -14.67
C SER A 54 14.26 5.45 -14.27
N ASN A 55 14.74 5.67 -13.05
CA ASN A 55 15.95 5.00 -12.53
C ASN A 55 15.81 3.47 -12.45
N TYR A 56 14.60 2.94 -12.63
CA TYR A 56 14.32 1.51 -12.64
C TYR A 56 14.48 0.88 -14.04
N GLU A 57 14.64 1.68 -15.09
CA GLU A 57 14.82 1.21 -16.47
C GLU A 57 16.27 0.74 -16.66
N GLN A 58 16.45 -0.47 -17.21
CA GLN A 58 17.79 -0.99 -17.53
C GLN A 58 18.16 -0.73 -18.99
N ASP A 59 17.19 -0.84 -19.90
CA ASP A 59 17.37 -0.61 -21.32
C ASP A 59 16.70 0.69 -21.80
N LYS A 60 17.21 1.26 -22.91
CA LYS A 60 16.67 2.49 -23.52
C LYS A 60 15.22 2.36 -24.03
N LEU A 61 14.75 1.12 -24.19
CA LEU A 61 13.42 0.80 -24.70
C LEU A 61 12.41 0.51 -23.58
N ASP A 62 12.90 0.33 -22.35
CA ASP A 62 12.05 0.06 -21.20
C ASP A 62 11.45 1.36 -20.69
N ASN A 63 10.16 1.31 -20.36
CA ASN A 63 9.50 2.38 -19.63
C ASN A 63 8.86 1.77 -18.40
N ILE A 64 9.26 2.19 -17.19
CA ILE A 64 8.80 1.56 -15.95
C ILE A 64 8.32 2.61 -14.95
N VAL A 65 7.03 2.54 -14.61
CA VAL A 65 6.41 3.23 -13.49
C VAL A 65 5.97 2.23 -12.45
N LYS A 66 6.30 2.48 -11.18
CA LYS A 66 5.96 1.60 -10.07
C LYS A 66 4.82 2.18 -9.25
N ILE A 67 3.81 1.37 -8.99
CA ILE A 67 2.78 1.66 -7.99
C ILE A 67 3.23 0.96 -6.71
N THR A 68 3.45 1.71 -5.63
CA THR A 68 4.18 1.27 -4.43
C THR A 68 3.31 1.28 -3.17
N ASN A 69 3.84 0.64 -2.12
CA ASN A 69 3.18 0.46 -0.82
C ASN A 69 1.85 -0.30 -0.91
N LEU A 70 1.76 -1.20 -1.88
CA LEU A 70 0.56 -2.00 -2.13
C LEU A 70 0.41 -3.10 -1.06
N PRO A 71 -0.82 -3.37 -0.60
CA PRO A 71 -1.10 -4.54 0.24
C PRO A 71 -1.02 -5.83 -0.58
N HIS A 72 -1.14 -6.98 0.10
CA HIS A 72 -0.99 -8.28 -0.54
C HIS A 72 -2.04 -8.53 -1.63
N VAL A 73 -3.29 -8.13 -1.36
CA VAL A 73 -4.44 -8.28 -2.26
C VAL A 73 -5.04 -6.92 -2.55
N CYS A 74 -5.05 -6.52 -3.82
CA CYS A 74 -5.73 -5.29 -4.27
C CYS A 74 -6.02 -5.32 -5.78
N THR A 75 -6.93 -4.46 -6.21
CA THR A 75 -7.19 -4.17 -7.62
C THR A 75 -6.71 -2.78 -7.95
N ILE A 76 -6.03 -2.63 -9.08
CA ILE A 76 -5.52 -1.36 -9.58
C ILE A 76 -6.11 -1.13 -10.96
N ASP A 77 -6.81 -0.02 -11.11
CA ASP A 77 -7.39 0.42 -12.36
C ASP A 77 -6.79 1.75 -12.79
N ILE A 78 -6.28 1.81 -14.01
CA ILE A 78 -5.70 3.02 -14.58
C ILE A 78 -6.69 3.58 -15.59
N TYR A 79 -7.04 4.85 -15.42
CA TYR A 79 -7.98 5.58 -16.26
C TYR A 79 -7.33 6.81 -16.88
N THR A 80 -7.82 7.19 -18.05
CA THR A 80 -7.64 8.53 -18.59
C THR A 80 -8.52 9.54 -17.84
N VAL A 81 -8.25 10.84 -18.00
CA VAL A 81 -9.07 11.90 -17.39
C VAL A 81 -10.53 11.94 -17.85
N ASN A 82 -10.82 11.40 -19.04
CA ASN A 82 -12.19 11.23 -19.54
C ASN A 82 -12.85 9.91 -19.08
N GLY A 83 -12.22 9.14 -18.17
CA GLY A 83 -12.79 7.97 -17.53
C GLY A 83 -12.67 6.65 -18.33
N MET A 84 -11.87 6.61 -19.39
CA MET A 84 -11.65 5.36 -20.13
C MET A 84 -10.64 4.47 -19.41
N LEU A 85 -10.95 3.19 -19.27
CA LEU A 85 -10.04 2.20 -18.67
C LEU A 85 -8.87 1.93 -19.62
N VAL A 86 -7.65 2.17 -19.13
CA VAL A 86 -6.39 1.96 -19.86
C VAL A 86 -5.83 0.59 -19.57
N ARG A 87 -5.75 0.22 -18.28
CA ARG A 87 -5.14 -1.02 -17.81
C ARG A 87 -5.73 -1.39 -16.45
N LYS A 88 -5.85 -2.69 -16.19
CA LYS A 88 -6.28 -3.25 -14.90
C LYS A 88 -5.25 -4.27 -14.43
N TYR A 89 -4.90 -4.22 -13.16
CA TYR A 89 -4.09 -5.23 -12.49
C TYR A 89 -4.86 -5.81 -11.31
N LYS A 90 -4.87 -7.14 -11.21
CA LYS A 90 -5.31 -7.85 -10.01
C LYS A 90 -4.07 -8.37 -9.30
N LYS A 91 -3.87 -7.93 -8.08
CA LYS A 91 -2.72 -8.27 -7.26
C LYS A 91 -3.12 -9.25 -6.18
N ASP A 92 -2.36 -10.33 -6.06
CA ASP A 92 -2.50 -11.37 -5.05
C ASP A 92 -1.10 -11.96 -4.76
N SER A 93 -0.21 -11.13 -4.22
CA SER A 93 1.19 -11.49 -3.98
C SER A 93 1.77 -10.72 -2.79
N PRO A 94 2.84 -11.20 -2.13
CA PRO A 94 3.45 -10.48 -1.01
C PRO A 94 4.30 -9.27 -1.43
N VAL A 95 4.58 -9.10 -2.72
CA VAL A 95 5.38 -7.98 -3.24
C VAL A 95 4.65 -6.66 -3.04
N THR A 96 5.26 -5.60 -2.55
CA THR A 96 4.56 -4.34 -2.21
C THR A 96 4.46 -3.33 -3.35
N TYR A 97 4.68 -3.78 -4.60
CA TYR A 97 4.61 -2.92 -5.78
C TYR A 97 4.11 -3.68 -7.02
N ILE A 98 3.69 -2.91 -8.02
CA ILE A 98 3.42 -3.37 -9.39
C ILE A 98 4.12 -2.44 -10.37
N ASP A 99 4.66 -3.04 -11.43
CA ASP A 99 5.29 -2.34 -12.53
C ASP A 99 4.27 -2.14 -13.65
N TRP A 100 4.09 -0.88 -14.03
CA TRP A 100 3.35 -0.48 -15.22
C TRP A 100 4.35 -0.09 -16.30
N ASP A 101 4.25 -0.78 -17.43
CA ASP A 101 5.08 -0.63 -18.62
C ASP A 101 4.63 0.52 -19.55
N LEU A 102 3.76 1.41 -19.04
CA LEU A 102 3.14 2.50 -19.78
C LEU A 102 2.37 2.04 -21.03
N LYS A 103 1.85 0.82 -21.02
CA LYS A 103 0.98 0.28 -22.08
C LYS A 103 -0.45 0.10 -21.59
N ASN A 104 -1.38 0.13 -22.53
CA ASN A 104 -2.78 -0.20 -22.28
C ASN A 104 -3.01 -1.73 -22.26
N TYR A 105 -4.26 -2.16 -22.08
CA TYR A 105 -4.65 -3.57 -22.10
C TYR A 105 -4.32 -4.31 -23.42
N ALA A 106 -4.19 -3.58 -24.53
CA ALA A 106 -3.83 -4.11 -25.85
C ALA A 106 -2.30 -4.09 -26.10
N ASN A 107 -1.50 -3.84 -25.07
CA ASN A 107 -0.03 -3.68 -25.13
C ASN A 107 0.43 -2.57 -26.09
N ILE A 108 -0.41 -1.56 -26.30
CA ILE A 108 -0.07 -0.36 -27.06
C ILE A 108 0.41 0.72 -26.08
N PRO A 109 1.55 1.39 -26.34
CA PRO A 109 2.00 2.52 -25.53
C PRO A 109 0.92 3.58 -25.40
N ILE A 110 0.75 4.12 -24.20
CA ILE A 110 -0.21 5.19 -23.94
C ILE A 110 0.29 6.52 -24.52
N ALA A 111 -0.53 7.57 -24.50
CA ALA A 111 -0.07 8.92 -24.82
C ALA A 111 0.48 9.64 -23.58
N SER A 112 1.37 10.61 -23.77
CA SER A 112 1.75 11.57 -22.72
C SER A 112 0.52 12.30 -22.20
N GLY A 113 0.42 12.48 -20.88
CA GLY A 113 -0.72 13.16 -20.28
C GLY A 113 -0.95 12.80 -18.82
N VAL A 114 -2.13 13.18 -18.35
CA VAL A 114 -2.61 12.90 -16.99
C VAL A 114 -3.44 11.62 -16.99
N TYR A 115 -3.22 10.78 -15.99
CA TYR A 115 -3.98 9.57 -15.72
C TYR A 115 -4.40 9.51 -14.25
N LEU A 116 -5.49 8.79 -14.00
CA LEU A 116 -6.00 8.49 -12.67
C LEU A 116 -5.75 7.02 -12.36
N ILE A 117 -5.07 6.74 -11.26
CA ILE A 117 -4.79 5.39 -10.80
C ILE A 117 -5.66 5.14 -9.58
N HIS A 118 -6.66 4.29 -9.74
CA HIS A 118 -7.56 3.88 -8.68
C HIS A 118 -7.08 2.56 -8.08
N ILE A 119 -6.79 2.56 -6.79
CA ILE A 119 -6.35 1.39 -6.03
C ILE A 119 -7.45 1.05 -5.05
N LYS A 120 -7.95 -0.19 -5.14
CA LYS A 120 -9.01 -0.72 -4.29
C LYS A 120 -8.49 -1.92 -3.50
N VAL A 121 -8.62 -1.85 -2.17
CA VAL A 121 -8.27 -2.93 -1.24
C VAL A 121 -9.57 -3.53 -0.71
N GLU A 122 -9.76 -4.84 -0.85
CA GLU A 122 -10.99 -5.50 -0.39
C GLU A 122 -11.12 -5.43 1.13
N GLY A 123 -12.27 -4.93 1.62
CA GLY A 123 -12.53 -4.77 3.06
C GLY A 123 -11.68 -3.69 3.75
N GLY A 124 -10.88 -2.94 2.99
CA GLY A 124 -10.06 -1.83 3.48
C GLY A 124 -10.52 -0.51 2.85
N CYS A 125 -9.58 0.19 2.23
CA CYS A 125 -9.76 1.52 1.67
C CYS A 125 -9.71 1.54 0.13
N GLU A 126 -10.06 2.70 -0.41
CA GLU A 126 -9.89 3.05 -1.82
C GLU A 126 -9.09 4.34 -1.93
N ARG A 127 -8.17 4.41 -2.90
CA ARG A 127 -7.39 5.62 -3.17
C ARG A 127 -7.28 5.89 -4.66
N VAL A 128 -7.46 7.16 -5.03
CA VAL A 128 -7.21 7.65 -6.39
C VAL A 128 -5.96 8.53 -6.38
N LEU A 129 -4.98 8.15 -7.20
CA LEU A 129 -3.75 8.92 -7.41
C LEU A 129 -3.80 9.59 -8.78
N LYS A 130 -3.37 10.85 -8.84
CA LYS A 130 -3.18 11.57 -10.11
C LYS A 130 -1.72 11.42 -10.53
N TRP A 131 -1.50 10.88 -11.71
CA TRP A 131 -0.18 10.69 -12.28
C TRP A 131 -0.05 11.46 -13.59
N PHE A 132 1.13 12.04 -13.83
CA PHE A 132 1.46 12.70 -15.09
C PHE A 132 2.73 12.08 -15.69
N GLY A 133 2.65 11.75 -16.97
CA GLY A 133 3.79 11.20 -17.71
C GLY A 133 3.99 11.87 -19.05
N VAL A 134 5.25 12.10 -19.38
CA VAL A 134 5.72 12.50 -20.71
C VAL A 134 6.55 11.35 -21.27
N LEU A 135 6.13 10.82 -22.41
CA LEU A 135 6.85 9.78 -23.13
C LEU A 135 7.82 10.41 -24.13
N ARG A 136 8.96 9.74 -24.31
CA ARG A 136 9.91 10.01 -25.40
C ARG A 136 9.37 9.44 -26.71
N PRO A 137 9.63 10.10 -27.85
CA PRO A 137 9.52 9.43 -29.14
C PRO A 137 10.37 8.16 -29.13
N PRO A 138 9.87 7.04 -29.67
CA PRO A 138 10.69 5.84 -29.84
C PRO A 138 11.84 6.19 -30.79
N ASP A 139 13.07 6.09 -30.28
CA ASP A 139 14.28 6.26 -31.06
C ASP A 139 14.65 4.90 -31.66
N LEU A 140 14.50 4.78 -32.98
CA LEU A 140 14.72 3.55 -33.74
C LEU A 140 15.99 3.64 -34.56
N ASP A 141 17.07 4.19 -34.00
CA ASP A 141 18.38 4.07 -34.62
C ASP A 141 18.79 2.59 -34.65
N THR A 142 18.79 2.07 -35.88
CA THR A 142 19.10 0.72 -36.33
C THR A 142 20.33 0.11 -35.63
N PHE A 143 20.19 -1.15 -35.22
CA PHE A 143 21.25 -2.01 -34.67
C PHE A 143 22.51 -2.06 -35.54
#